data_AF-A0A6A9SGF5-F1
#
_entry.id   AF-A0A6A9SGF5-F1
#
_cell.length_a   1.000
_cell.length_b   1.000
_cell.length_c   1.000
_cell.angle_alpha   90.00
_cell.angle_beta   90.00
_cell.angle_gamma   90.00
#
_symmetry.space_group_name_H-M   'P 1'
#
loop_
_entity.id
_entity.type
_entity.pdbx_description
1 polymer ?
#
loop_
_entity_poly.entity_id
_entity_poly.type
_entity_poly.pdbx_seq_one_letter_code
_entity_poly.pdbx_strand_id
1 'polypeptide(L)'
;MLELYQSEGCPHCAKVREKLSELGVSYVVHNPRLPGGEGGDVTNERTYEELTNGGEDQIPYLVDTAREEALYESDDIVDYLDEHYA
;
A
#
# COMPACT_ATOMS: atom_id res chain seq x y z
N MET A 1 -12.39 1.16 4.57
CA MET A 1 -11.43 0.21 5.18
C MET A 1 -10.13 0.40 4.45
N LEU A 2 -9.02 0.49 5.17
CA LEU A 2 -7.70 0.71 4.58
C LEU A 2 -7.04 -0.63 4.24
N GLU A 3 -6.56 -0.76 3.01
CA GLU A 3 -5.79 -1.89 2.53
C GLU A 3 -4.46 -1.39 1.95
N LEU A 4 -3.34 -1.95 2.41
CA LEU A 4 -2.00 -1.59 1.98
C LEU A 4 -1.34 -2.78 1.28
N TYR A 5 -1.06 -2.63 0.00
CA TYR A 5 -0.26 -3.56 -0.80
C TYR A 5 1.20 -3.15 -0.69
N GLN A 6 2.04 -4.05 -0.17
CA GLN A 6 3.41 -3.72 0.21
C GLN A 6 4.36 -4.92 0.16
N SER A 7 5.60 -4.71 0.60
CA SER A 7 6.57 -5.80 0.80
C SER A 7 7.48 -5.53 2.00
N GLU A 8 7.79 -6.57 2.78
CA GLU A 8 8.68 -6.50 3.93
C GLU A 8 10.15 -6.35 3.47
N GLY A 9 10.55 -5.10 3.25
CA GLY A 9 11.89 -4.76 2.74
C GLY A 9 11.88 -3.52 1.83
N CYS A 10 10.70 -3.04 1.43
CA CYS A 10 10.57 -1.78 0.69
C CYS A 10 10.59 -0.56 1.64
N PRO A 11 11.55 0.39 1.50
CA PRO A 11 11.61 1.58 2.35
C PRO A 11 10.37 2.47 2.23
N HIS A 12 9.82 2.63 1.02
CA HIS A 12 8.59 3.39 0.77
C HIS A 12 7.37 2.79 1.47
N CYS A 13 7.28 1.45 1.49
CA CYS A 13 6.25 0.74 2.24
C CYS A 13 6.42 0.88 3.76
N ALA A 14 7.66 0.88 4.25
CA ALA A 14 7.95 1.11 5.67
C ALA A 14 7.44 2.49 6.11
N LYS A 15 7.70 3.54 5.33
CA LYS A 15 7.21 4.90 5.58
C LYS A 15 5.68 4.95 5.76
N VAL A 16 4.93 4.32 4.85
CA VAL A 16 3.45 4.29 4.93
C VAL A 16 2.97 3.51 6.17
N ARG A 17 3.59 2.36 6.48
CA ARG A 17 3.25 1.59 7.69
C ARG A 17 3.53 2.34 8.98
N GLU A 18 4.63 3.07 9.05
CA GLU A 18 4.95 3.93 10.19
C GLU A 18 3.86 4.96 10.38
N LYS A 19 3.47 5.68 9.32
CA LYS A 19 2.36 6.65 9.38
C LYS A 19 1.04 6.03 9.84
N LEU A 20 0.63 4.90 9.25
CA LEU A 20 -0.58 4.19 9.68
C LEU A 20 -0.53 3.79 11.16
N SER A 21 0.65 3.40 11.65
CA SER A 21 0.87 3.03 13.05
C SER A 21 0.85 4.24 13.98
N GLU A 22 1.43 5.37 13.56
CA GLU A 22 1.39 6.64 14.29
C GLU A 22 -0.04 7.14 14.48
N LEU A 23 -0.87 7.04 13.44
CA LEU A 23 -2.28 7.43 13.47
C LEU A 23 -3.16 6.44 14.25
N GLY A 24 -2.63 5.25 14.59
CA GLY A 24 -3.37 4.22 15.32
C GLY A 24 -4.57 3.65 14.55
N VAL A 25 -4.53 3.71 13.21
CA VAL A 25 -5.62 3.23 12.36
C VAL A 25 -5.50 1.74 12.06
N SER A 26 -6.64 1.07 11.93
CA SER A 26 -6.70 -0.33 11.51
C SER A 26 -6.63 -0.43 9.99
N TYR A 27 -5.75 -1.31 9.49
CA TYR A 27 -5.58 -1.57 8.06
C TYR A 27 -5.27 -3.06 7.81
N VAL A 28 -5.54 -3.53 6.59
CA VAL A 28 -5.15 -4.86 6.11
C VAL A 28 -3.87 -4.72 5.29
N VAL A 29 -2.91 -5.62 5.51
CA VAL A 29 -1.68 -5.68 4.72
C VAL A 29 -1.72 -6.84 3.76
N HIS A 30 -1.37 -6.58 2.50
CA HIS A 30 -1.14 -7.57 1.47
C HIS A 30 0.31 -7.54 1.04
N ASN A 31 0.93 -8.73 0.90
CA ASN A 31 2.30 -8.89 0.42
C ASN A 31 2.29 -9.63 -0.94
N PRO A 32 1.96 -8.93 -2.05
CA PRO A 32 1.79 -9.56 -3.35
C PRO A 32 3.11 -10.03 -3.97
N ARG A 33 4.22 -9.34 -3.69
CA ARG A 33 5.54 -9.64 -4.24
C ARG A 33 6.71 -9.13 -3.40
N LEU A 34 7.92 -9.54 -3.76
CA LEU A 34 9.18 -9.05 -3.20
C LEU A 34 9.53 -7.62 -3.67
N PRO A 35 10.38 -6.87 -2.92
CA PRO A 35 10.80 -5.53 -3.32
C PRO A 35 11.73 -5.56 -4.54
N GLY A 36 11.75 -4.46 -5.30
CA GLY A 36 12.59 -4.24 -6.47
C GLY A 36 11.74 -3.92 -7.70
N GLY A 37 12.01 -2.78 -8.37
CA GLY A 37 11.44 -2.35 -9.66
C GLY A 37 9.94 -2.57 -9.88
N GLU A 38 9.48 -2.53 -11.13
CA GLU A 38 8.34 -3.34 -11.58
C GLU A 38 8.83 -4.79 -11.71
N GLY A 39 8.08 -5.80 -11.22
CA GLY A 39 8.42 -7.20 -11.46
C GLY A 39 9.33 -7.91 -10.44
N GLY A 40 9.29 -7.55 -9.16
CA GLY A 40 9.81 -8.43 -8.09
C GLY A 40 9.02 -9.75 -8.04
N ASP A 41 9.64 -10.83 -7.53
CA ASP A 41 9.00 -12.16 -7.53
C ASP A 41 7.64 -12.14 -6.83
N VAL A 42 6.61 -12.61 -7.54
CA VAL A 42 5.26 -12.76 -7.00
C VAL A 42 5.28 -13.77 -5.87
N THR A 43 4.84 -13.33 -4.69
CA THR A 43 4.75 -14.17 -3.48
C THR A 43 3.32 -14.61 -3.19
N ASN A 44 2.32 -13.91 -3.76
CA ASN A 44 0.92 -14.24 -3.63
C ASN A 44 0.14 -13.79 -4.88
N GLU A 45 -0.20 -14.76 -5.73
CA GLU A 45 -0.88 -14.54 -7.02
C GLU A 45 -2.20 -13.77 -6.87
N ARG A 46 -3.02 -14.11 -5.88
CA ARG A 46 -4.32 -13.45 -5.67
C ARG A 46 -4.13 -11.97 -5.37
N THR A 47 -3.29 -11.62 -4.39
CA THR A 47 -3.09 -10.22 -4.04
C THR A 47 -2.30 -9.46 -5.09
N TYR A 48 -1.52 -10.17 -5.91
CA TYR A 48 -0.82 -9.59 -7.07
C TYR A 48 -1.79 -9.27 -8.21
N GLU A 49 -2.76 -10.13 -8.49
CA GLU A 49 -3.87 -9.83 -9.39
C GLU A 49 -4.71 -8.65 -8.88
N GLU A 50 -5.00 -8.59 -7.57
CA GLU A 50 -5.72 -7.45 -6.97
C GLU A 50 -4.92 -6.13 -7.14
N LEU A 51 -3.60 -6.15 -6.93
CA LEU A 51 -2.71 -5.00 -7.16
C LEU A 51 -2.73 -4.55 -8.63
N THR A 52 -2.49 -5.49 -9.55
CA THR A 52 -2.31 -5.20 -10.98
C THR A 52 -3.62 -4.88 -11.70
N ASN A 53 -4.76 -5.42 -11.24
CA ASN A 53 -6.08 -4.99 -11.72
C ASN A 53 -6.44 -3.57 -11.27
N GLY A 54 -5.86 -3.10 -10.15
CA GLY A 54 -6.06 -1.76 -9.61
C GLY A 54 -5.35 -0.65 -10.38
N GLY A 55 -4.32 -1.00 -11.17
CA GLY A 55 -3.60 -0.04 -12.00
C GLY A 55 -2.24 -0.58 -12.44
N GLU A 56 -1.22 -0.39 -11.60
CA GLU A 56 0.19 -0.65 -11.91
C GLU A 56 0.83 -1.65 -10.91
N ASP A 57 1.88 -2.38 -11.33
CA ASP A 57 2.70 -3.25 -10.45
C ASP A 57 3.65 -2.42 -9.57
N GLN A 58 3.07 -1.47 -8.84
CA GLN A 58 3.76 -0.51 -8.01
C GLN A 58 3.36 -0.68 -6.54
N ILE A 59 4.37 -0.73 -5.67
CA ILE A 59 4.20 -0.73 -4.22
C ILE A 59 5.04 0.43 -3.61
N PRO A 60 4.55 1.12 -2.56
CA PRO A 60 3.28 0.90 -1.86
C PRO A 60 2.05 1.35 -2.68
N TYR A 61 0.94 0.64 -2.49
CA TYR A 61 -0.37 1.01 -3.03
C TYR A 61 -1.41 0.93 -1.91
N LEU A 62 -2.12 2.02 -1.66
CA LEU A 62 -3.13 2.14 -0.62
C LEU A 62 -4.52 2.21 -1.25
N VAL A 63 -5.46 1.42 -0.73
CA VAL A 63 -6.88 1.49 -1.09
C VAL A 63 -7.67 1.89 0.16
N ASP A 64 -8.44 2.97 0.05
CA ASP A 64 -9.43 3.37 1.06
C ASP A 64 -10.85 3.13 0.53
N THR A 65 -11.41 1.98 0.89
CA THR A 65 -12.79 1.64 0.50
C THR A 65 -13.86 2.50 1.17
N ALA A 66 -13.54 3.28 2.21
CA ALA A 66 -14.50 4.19 2.82
C ALA A 66 -14.71 5.46 1.98
N ARG A 67 -13.71 5.84 1.18
CA ARG A 67 -13.72 7.03 0.32
C ARG A 67 -13.70 6.69 -1.18
N GLU A 68 -13.58 5.41 -1.51
CA GLU A 68 -13.48 4.92 -2.90
C GLU A 68 -12.23 5.49 -3.61
N GLU A 69 -11.14 5.65 -2.85
CA GLU A 69 -9.87 6.20 -3.34
C GLU A 69 -8.76 5.15 -3.32
N ALA A 70 -7.85 5.28 -4.27
CA ALA A 70 -6.68 4.44 -4.40
C ALA A 70 -5.46 5.29 -4.77
N LEU A 71 -4.37 5.11 -4.04
CA LEU A 71 -3.20 5.99 -4.10
C LEU A 71 -1.92 5.19 -4.28
N TYR A 72 -1.05 5.73 -5.13
CA TYR A 72 0.34 5.35 -5.28
C TYR A 72 1.22 6.43 -4.65
N GLU A 73 2.54 6.24 -4.74
CA GLU A 73 3.57 7.14 -4.20
C GLU A 73 3.51 7.29 -2.66
N SER A 74 4.61 6.93 -1.99
CA SER A 74 4.61 6.90 -0.51
C SER A 74 4.36 8.26 0.13
N ASP A 75 4.69 9.35 -0.56
CA ASP A 75 4.57 10.71 -0.02
C ASP A 75 3.12 11.18 -0.12
N ASP A 76 2.49 10.98 -1.29
CA ASP A 76 1.07 11.27 -1.51
C ASP A 76 0.17 10.44 -0.58
N ILE A 77 0.50 9.15 -0.38
CA ILE A 77 -0.21 8.28 0.57
C ILE A 77 -0.11 8.84 2.00
N VAL A 78 1.07 9.32 2.41
CA VAL A 78 1.26 9.88 3.76
C VAL A 78 0.47 11.17 3.93
N ASP A 79 0.53 12.07 2.95
CA ASP A 79 -0.20 13.33 2.99
C ASP A 79 -1.72 13.09 3.04
N TYR A 80 -2.22 12.13 2.26
CA TYR A 80 -3.62 11.68 2.29
C TYR A 80 -4.03 11.13 3.66
N LEU A 81 -3.18 10.31 4.28
CA LEU A 81 -3.45 9.76 5.61
C LEU A 81 -3.49 10.86 6.67
N ASP A 82 -2.58 11.84 6.61
CA ASP A 82 -2.60 12.99 7.51
C ASP A 82 -3.84 13.88 7.28
N GLU A 83 -4.30 14.07 6.05
CA GLU A 83 -5.51 14.85 5.76
C GLU A 83 -6.80 14.19 6.29
N HIS A 84 -6.89 12.87 6.19
CA HIS A 84 -8.15 12.15 6.40
C HIS A 84 -8.26 11.36 7.71
N TYR A 85 -7.15 11.15 8.40
CA TYR A 85 -7.09 10.25 9.57
C TYR A 85 -6.30 10.79 10.77
N ALA A 86 -5.73 12.00 10.71
CA ALA A 86 -5.09 12.67 11.85
C ALA A 86 -6.08 13.22 12.90
#